data_AF-A0A920KWF9-F1
#
_entry.id   AF-A0A920KWF9-F1
#
_cell.length_a   1.000
_cell.length_b   1.000
_cell.length_c   1.000
_cell.angle_alpha   90.00
_cell.angle_beta   90.00
_cell.angle_gamma   90.00
#
_symmetry.space_group_name_H-M   'P 1'
#
loop_
_entity.id
_entity.type
_entity.pdbx_description
1 polymer ?
#
loop_
_entity_poly.entity_id
_entity_poly.type
_entity_poly.pdbx_seq_one_letter_code
_entity_poly.pdbx_strand_id
1 'polypeptide(L)'
;MRLIFIILACVIFTKITFADNLVQPSPEIDPIDVVEIQLFALQSNDENDFGIKQTWEFAHPRNKMATGPLPRFTNMIKTPAYSILLNNLKFETKKFLMMELTPE
;
A
#
# COMPACT_ATOMS: atom_id res chain seq x y z
N MET A 1 31.49 -34.56 7.09
CA MET A 1 31.86 -33.15 7.38
C MET A 1 31.66 -32.23 6.17
N ARG A 2 32.32 -32.44 5.03
CA ARG A 2 32.24 -31.53 3.85
C ARG A 2 30.86 -31.42 3.18
N LEU A 3 30.08 -32.51 3.14
CA LEU A 3 28.69 -32.52 2.65
C LEU A 3 27.71 -31.79 3.59
N ILE A 4 27.93 -31.85 4.90
CA ILE A 4 27.10 -31.15 5.91
C ILE A 4 27.26 -29.64 5.77
N PHE A 5 28.48 -29.14 5.54
CA PHE A 5 28.72 -27.71 5.31
C PHE A 5 28.08 -27.20 4.01
N ILE A 6 28.01 -28.04 2.95
CA ILE A 6 27.33 -27.68 1.69
C ILE A 6 25.81 -27.62 1.88
N ILE A 7 25.23 -28.58 2.60
CA ILE A 7 23.80 -28.58 2.94
C ILE A 7 23.46 -27.38 3.83
N LEU A 8 24.30 -27.10 4.85
CA LEU A 8 24.10 -25.94 5.73
C LEU A 8 24.19 -24.63 4.96
N ALA A 9 25.11 -24.51 3.99
CA ALA A 9 25.25 -23.33 3.13
C ALA A 9 24.06 -23.14 2.16
N CYS A 10 23.46 -24.22 1.66
CA CYS A 10 22.24 -24.15 0.82
C CYS A 10 21.01 -23.67 1.60
N VAL A 11 20.90 -23.99 2.90
CA VAL A 11 19.75 -23.59 3.72
C VAL A 11 19.75 -22.08 4.05
N ILE A 12 20.92 -21.42 4.02
CA ILE A 12 21.04 -19.99 4.35
C ILE A 12 20.58 -19.07 3.20
N PHE A 13 20.47 -19.59 1.98
CA PHE A 13 20.19 -18.77 0.78
C PHE A 13 18.73 -18.75 0.32
N THR A 14 17.84 -19.56 0.91
CA THR A 14 16.41 -19.51 0.57
C THR A 14 15.68 -18.50 1.46
N LYS A 15 16.03 -17.21 1.34
CA LYS A 15 15.04 -16.16 1.62
C LYS A 15 14.09 -16.13 0.45
N ILE A 16 13.09 -17.00 0.47
CA ILE A 16 11.94 -16.86 -0.43
C ILE A 16 11.23 -15.59 0.04
N THR A 17 11.50 -14.47 -0.63
CA THR A 17 10.69 -13.27 -0.48
C THR A 17 9.38 -13.55 -1.19
N PHE A 18 8.31 -13.81 -0.45
CA PHE A 18 6.98 -13.61 -1.01
C PHE A 18 6.92 -12.12 -1.33
N ALA A 19 6.94 -11.77 -2.61
CA ALA A 19 6.56 -10.42 -2.99
C ALA A 19 5.14 -10.25 -2.47
N ASP A 20 4.92 -9.27 -1.57
CA ASP A 20 3.56 -8.84 -1.28
C ASP A 20 2.92 -8.56 -2.65
N ASN A 21 1.73 -9.11 -2.92
CA ASN A 21 1.02 -8.96 -4.21
C ASN A 21 0.48 -7.52 -4.36
N LEU A 22 1.37 -6.53 -4.24
CA LEU A 22 1.05 -5.11 -4.27
C LEU A 22 1.00 -4.64 -5.72
N VAL A 23 -0.09 -3.97 -6.07
CA VAL A 23 -0.22 -3.23 -7.32
C VAL A 23 0.79 -2.08 -7.30
N GLN A 24 1.60 -2.01 -8.35
CA GLN A 24 2.61 -0.96 -8.52
C GLN A 24 2.01 0.22 -9.30
N PRO A 25 2.45 1.47 -9.03
CA PRO A 25 2.03 2.61 -9.82
C PRO A 25 2.47 2.43 -11.28
N SER A 26 1.53 2.59 -12.20
CA SER A 26 1.74 2.50 -13.64
C SER A 26 0.94 3.60 -14.34
N PRO A 27 1.48 4.23 -15.41
CA PRO A 27 0.73 5.20 -16.21
C PRO A 27 -0.47 4.58 -16.95
N GLU A 28 -0.57 3.26 -17.00
CA GLU A 28 -1.69 2.53 -17.60
C GLU A 28 -2.91 2.40 -16.65
N ILE A 29 -2.76 2.74 -15.38
CA ILE A 29 -3.85 2.72 -14.40
C ILE A 29 -4.56 4.08 -14.43
N ASP A 30 -5.88 4.07 -14.63
CA ASP A 30 -6.64 5.31 -14.67
C ASP A 30 -6.62 6.02 -13.29
N PRO A 31 -6.66 7.37 -13.25
CA PRO A 31 -6.59 8.09 -11.99
C PRO A 31 -7.68 7.72 -10.97
N ILE A 32 -8.87 7.35 -11.44
CA ILE A 32 -9.96 6.90 -10.56
C ILE A 32 -9.65 5.54 -9.95
N ASP A 33 -9.06 4.63 -10.73
CA ASP A 33 -8.67 3.30 -10.27
C ASP A 33 -7.57 3.39 -9.22
N VAL A 34 -6.62 4.33 -9.36
CA VAL A 34 -5.61 4.60 -8.30
C VAL A 34 -6.28 4.91 -6.97
N VAL A 35 -7.28 5.79 -6.97
CA VAL A 35 -8.02 6.17 -5.76
C VAL A 35 -8.78 4.97 -5.21
N GLU A 36 -9.48 4.23 -6.06
CA GLU A 36 -10.25 3.05 -5.65
C GLU A 36 -9.36 1.94 -5.08
N ILE A 37 -8.21 1.64 -5.71
CA ILE A 37 -7.23 0.70 -5.18
C ILE A 37 -6.81 1.08 -3.76
N GLN A 38 -6.49 2.36 -3.53
CA GLN A 38 -6.09 2.83 -2.20
C GLN A 38 -7.23 2.73 -1.18
N LEU A 39 -8.47 3.07 -1.56
CA LEU A 39 -9.63 3.00 -0.68
C LEU A 39 -10.05 1.57 -0.36
N PHE A 40 -10.11 0.69 -1.36
CA PHE A 40 -10.37 -0.74 -1.17
C PHE A 40 -9.30 -1.37 -0.26
N ALA A 41 -8.03 -1.07 -0.50
CA ALA A 41 -6.94 -1.60 0.31
C ALA A 41 -7.06 -1.21 1.79
N LEU A 42 -7.37 0.05 2.11
CA LEU A 42 -7.58 0.50 3.49
C LEU A 42 -8.86 -0.10 4.09
N GLN A 43 -9.92 -0.25 3.29
CA GLN A 43 -11.17 -0.87 3.70
C GLN A 43 -11.01 -2.35 4.06
N SER A 44 -10.05 -3.07 3.48
CA SER A 44 -9.78 -4.49 3.75
C SER A 44 -8.40 -4.73 4.36
N ASN A 45 -7.92 -3.82 5.21
CA ASN A 45 -6.60 -3.94 5.82
C ASN A 45 -6.53 -5.13 6.79
N ASP A 46 -5.67 -6.10 6.45
CA ASP A 46 -5.42 -7.30 7.23
C ASP A 46 -4.50 -7.07 8.44
N GLU A 47 -4.24 -8.13 9.20
CA GLU A 47 -3.35 -8.12 10.36
C GLU A 47 -1.86 -7.84 10.00
N ASN A 48 -1.50 -7.96 8.72
CA ASN A 48 -0.15 -7.72 8.21
C ASN A 48 0.00 -6.31 7.59
N ASP A 49 -1.01 -5.46 7.74
CA ASP A 49 -1.08 -4.11 7.20
C ASP A 49 -0.99 -4.06 5.66
N PHE A 50 -1.46 -5.10 4.97
CA PHE A 50 -1.43 -5.16 3.50
C PHE A 50 -2.10 -3.92 2.88
N GLY A 51 -3.23 -3.50 3.45
CA GLY A 51 -3.98 -2.32 3.01
C GLY A 51 -3.13 -1.05 3.02
N ILE A 52 -2.48 -0.80 4.16
CA ILE A 52 -1.58 0.35 4.36
C ILE A 52 -0.38 0.29 3.40
N LYS A 53 0.23 -0.90 3.22
CA LYS A 53 1.36 -1.08 2.29
C LYS A 53 0.94 -0.78 0.86
N GLN A 54 -0.22 -1.27 0.44
CA GLN A 54 -0.76 -1.03 -0.89
C GLN A 54 -1.02 0.46 -1.13
N THR A 55 -1.59 1.17 -0.14
CA THR A 55 -1.74 2.63 -0.23
C THR A 55 -0.41 3.34 -0.32
N TRP A 56 0.60 2.86 0.43
CA TRP A 56 1.94 3.41 0.41
C TRP A 56 2.61 3.29 -0.95
N GLU A 57 2.39 2.21 -1.70
CA GLU A 57 3.00 2.04 -3.04
C GLU A 57 2.66 3.20 -3.98
N PHE A 58 1.41 3.64 -3.96
CA PHE A 58 0.91 4.78 -4.75
C PHE A 58 1.26 6.16 -4.17
N ALA A 59 1.88 6.24 -2.98
CA ALA A 59 2.24 7.52 -2.39
C ALA A 59 3.34 8.24 -3.21
N HIS A 60 3.12 9.53 -3.48
CA HIS A 60 4.10 10.37 -4.16
C HIS A 60 5.46 10.35 -3.42
N PRO A 61 6.63 10.37 -4.11
CA PRO A 61 7.94 10.30 -3.45
C PRO A 61 8.14 11.33 -2.33
N ARG A 62 7.65 12.56 -2.53
CA ARG A 62 7.67 13.61 -1.50
C ARG A 62 6.85 13.24 -0.25
N ASN A 63 5.68 12.63 -0.42
CA ASN A 63 4.90 12.12 0.71
C ASN A 63 5.65 10.97 1.40
N LYS A 64 6.28 10.07 0.61
CA LYS A 64 7.10 8.99 1.14
C LYS A 64 8.23 9.48 2.04
N MET A 65 8.90 10.57 1.66
CA MET A 65 9.93 11.21 2.50
C MET A 65 9.34 11.85 3.76
N ALA A 66 8.19 12.51 3.64
CA ALA A 66 7.57 13.26 4.73
C ALA A 66 6.95 12.37 5.81
N THR A 67 6.42 11.20 5.45
CA THR A 67 5.70 10.31 6.36
C THR A 67 6.39 8.95 6.55
N GLY A 68 7.37 8.60 5.71
CA GLY A 68 8.08 7.32 5.75
C GLY A 68 9.26 7.29 6.73
N PRO A 69 9.96 6.15 6.93
CA PRO A 69 9.84 4.88 6.21
C PRO A 69 8.48 4.22 6.45
N LEU A 70 8.13 3.21 5.66
CA LEU A 70 6.83 2.52 5.73
C LEU A 70 6.33 2.26 7.17
N PRO A 71 7.13 1.78 8.14
CA PRO A 71 6.66 1.61 9.52
C PRO A 71 6.15 2.90 10.19
N ARG A 72 6.75 4.06 9.89
CA ARG A 72 6.28 5.36 10.39
C ARG A 72 4.94 5.72 9.78
N PHE A 73 4.77 5.49 8.47
CA PHE A 73 3.50 5.70 7.80
C PHE A 73 2.41 4.77 8.35
N THR A 74 2.73 3.49 8.56
CA THR A 74 1.82 2.53 9.20
C THR A 74 1.37 3.00 10.57
N ASN A 75 2.30 3.43 11.42
CA ASN A 75 1.96 3.96 12.75
C ASN A 75 1.09 5.22 12.66
N MET A 76 1.37 6.11 11.70
CA MET A 76 0.57 7.31 11.46
C MET A 76 -0.88 6.95 11.11
N ILE A 77 -1.10 6.03 10.15
CA ILE A 77 -2.45 5.60 9.74
C ILE A 77 -3.22 4.94 10.90
N LYS A 78 -2.52 4.25 11.80
CA LYS A 78 -3.11 3.63 12.99
C LYS A 78 -3.46 4.60 14.13
N THR A 79 -3.08 5.88 14.03
CA THR A 79 -3.47 6.87 15.04
C THR A 79 -4.97 7.19 14.97
N PRO A 80 -5.59 7.69 16.06
CA PRO A 80 -7.02 8.02 16.07
C PRO A 80 -7.46 9.01 14.98
N ALA A 81 -6.56 9.87 14.50
CA ALA A 81 -6.86 10.83 13.46
C ALA A 81 -7.10 10.18 12.08
N TYR A 82 -6.51 9.00 11.83
CA TYR A 82 -6.54 8.33 10.53
C TYR A 82 -7.17 6.93 10.58
N SER A 83 -7.33 6.33 11.77
CA SER A 83 -7.81 4.96 11.93
C SER A 83 -9.21 4.72 11.37
N ILE A 84 -10.01 5.79 11.19
CA ILE A 84 -11.32 5.73 10.52
C ILE A 84 -11.23 5.23 9.06
N LEU A 85 -10.07 5.37 8.43
CA LEU A 85 -9.84 4.88 7.07
C LEU A 85 -9.77 3.35 7.01
N LEU A 86 -9.32 2.71 8.10
CA LEU A 86 -9.09 1.27 8.16
C LEU A 86 -10.38 0.51 8.42
N ASN A 87 -10.62 -0.56 7.67
CA ASN A 87 -11.71 -1.50 7.91
C ASN A 87 -13.09 -0.83 8.02
N ASN A 88 -13.27 0.24 7.25
CA ASN A 88 -14.53 0.98 7.18
C ASN A 88 -15.63 0.17 6.47
N LEU A 89 -16.90 0.48 6.71
CA LEU A 89 -18.01 -0.26 6.10
C LEU A 89 -18.20 0.04 4.61
N LYS A 90 -17.93 1.29 4.20
CA LYS A 90 -18.17 1.77 2.85
C LYS A 90 -17.37 3.04 2.57
N PHE A 91 -16.90 3.17 1.33
CA PHE A 91 -16.53 4.43 0.71
C PHE A 91 -17.33 4.63 -0.58
N GLU A 92 -17.31 5.85 -1.11
CA GLU A 92 -17.89 6.20 -2.40
C GLU A 92 -16.92 7.09 -3.16
N THR A 93 -16.72 6.80 -4.44
CA THR A 93 -15.89 7.55 -5.37
C THR A 93 -16.78 8.17 -6.43
N LYS A 94 -16.55 9.45 -6.74
CA LYS A 94 -17.24 10.15 -7.83
C LYS A 94 -16.22 10.85 -8.71
N LYS A 95 -16.19 10.50 -9.99
CA LYS A 95 -15.37 11.16 -11.00
C LYS A 95 -16.07 12.46 -11.41
N PHE A 96 -15.36 13.57 -11.28
CA PHE A 96 -15.77 14.86 -11.82
C PHE A 96 -14.93 15.19 -13.05
N LEU A 97 -15.57 15.59 -14.13
CA LEU A 97 -14.89 16.14 -15.29
C LEU A 97 -14.64 17.63 -15.03
N MET A 98 -13.41 18.10 -15.23
CA MET A 98 -13.01 19.49 -14.97
C MET A 98 -13.84 20.54 -15.75
N MET A 99 -14.61 20.11 -16.77
CA MET A 99 -15.53 20.96 -17.53
C MET A 99 -16.84 21.27 -16.79
N GLU A 100 -17.20 20.51 -15.74
CA GLU A 100 -18.42 20.71 -14.95
C GLU A 100 -18.24 21.73 -13.80
N LEU A 101 -17.02 22.25 -13.61
CA LEU A 101 -16.68 23.22 -12.58
C LEU A 101 -16.58 24.63 -13.17
N THR A 102 -17.66 25.13 -13.79
CA THR A 102 -17.86 26.57 -13.94
C THR A 102 -18.67 27.06 -12.74
N PRO A 103 -18.13 27.94 -11.88
CA PRO A 103 -18.91 28.54 -10.81
C PRO A 103 -20.00 29.42 -11.44
N GLU A 104 -21.25 29.25 -11.02
CA GLU A 104 -22.26 30.32 -11.11
C GLU A 104 -21.89 31.49 -10.18
#